data_AF-A0AA41NHV8-F1
#
_entry.id   AF-A0AA41NHV8-F1
#
_cell.length_a   1.000
_cell.length_b   1.000
_cell.length_c   1.000
_cell.angle_alpha   90.00
_cell.angle_beta   90.00
_cell.angle_gamma   90.00
#
_symmetry.space_group_name_H-M   'P 1'
#
loop_
_entity.id
_entity.type
_entity.pdbx_description
1 polymer ?
#
loop_
_entity_poly.entity_id
_entity_poly.type
_entity_poly.pdbx_seq_one_letter_code
_entity_poly.pdbx_strand_id
1 'polypeptide(L)'
;MDEINKQLVFTTEDSEKENKTPSSDAEDKQLVTWKLKVTPVDYILGVADFIGELMQLCINSVGNGDIDTPFEVSQFLRQVYNGFTFIGNTRPYDVSKKLYTLKQSLVKVENACYTLKVQGSKIPKHMLTGVFWVKTEMPDQEEGIS
;
A
#
# COMPACT_ATOMS: atom_id res chain seq x y z
N MET A 1 8.08 7.56 -6.21
CA MET A 1 8.67 8.60 -5.32
C MET A 1 8.55 9.99 -5.91
N ASP A 2 9.07 10.25 -7.12
CA ASP A 2 9.01 11.58 -7.74
C ASP A 2 7.58 12.10 -7.94
N GLU A 3 6.63 11.21 -8.26
CA GLU A 3 5.22 11.55 -8.35
C GLU A 3 4.63 12.05 -7.02
N ILE A 4 5.03 11.46 -5.90
CA ILE A 4 4.61 11.91 -4.56
C ILE A 4 5.23 13.27 -4.26
N ASN A 5 6.53 13.43 -4.51
CA ASN A 5 7.24 14.69 -4.27
C ASN A 5 6.71 15.84 -5.12
N LYS A 6 6.19 15.57 -6.33
CA LYS A 6 5.55 16.59 -7.18
C LYS A 6 4.27 17.15 -6.55
N GLN A 7 3.54 16.32 -5.80
CA GLN A 7 2.30 16.74 -5.13
C GLN A 7 2.57 17.51 -3.82
N LEU A 8 3.79 17.45 -3.30
CA LEU A 8 4.20 18.09 -2.05
C LEU A 8 4.88 19.46 -2.25
N VAL A 9 4.42 20.20 -3.26
CA VAL A 9 4.84 21.57 -3.56
C VAL A 9 3.66 22.49 -3.28
N PHE A 10 3.87 23.43 -2.36
CA PHE A 10 2.85 24.36 -1.91
C PHE A 10 3.28 25.78 -2.26
N THR A 11 2.40 26.53 -2.90
CA THR A 11 2.60 27.93 -3.26
C THR A 11 1.52 28.76 -2.58
N THR A 12 1.89 29.77 -1.82
CA THR A 12 0.93 30.75 -1.30
C THR A 12 1.12 32.07 -2.03
N GLU A 13 0.02 32.62 -2.50
CA GLU A 13 -0.09 34.03 -2.89
C GLU A 13 -0.56 34.79 -1.66
N ASP A 14 0.29 35.67 -1.12
CA ASP A 14 -0.15 36.60 -0.09
C ASP A 14 -1.18 37.56 -0.72
N SER A 15 -2.46 37.29 -0.47
CA SER A 15 -3.53 38.25 -0.72
C SER A 15 -3.48 39.31 0.37
N GLU A 16 -2.58 40.28 0.23
CA GLU A 16 -2.68 41.53 0.98
C GLU A 16 -4.04 42.17 0.63
N LYS A 17 -4.95 42.20 1.61
CA LYS A 17 -6.18 42.96 1.52
C LYS A 17 -5.82 44.44 1.50
N GLU A 18 -6.16 45.10 0.39
CA GLU A 18 -6.08 46.54 0.14
C GLU A 18 -6.33 47.41 1.36
N ASN A 19 -5.43 48.37 1.59
CA ASN A 19 -5.80 49.78 1.67
C ASN A 19 -4.58 50.70 1.48
N LYS A 20 -4.31 51.12 0.22
CA LYS A 20 -4.22 52.53 -0.25
C LYS A 20 -3.52 52.63 -1.63
N THR A 21 -4.13 53.46 -2.48
CA THR A 21 -3.92 53.73 -3.92
C THR A 21 -2.62 54.52 -4.25
N PRO A 22 -2.29 54.77 -5.53
CA PRO A 22 -1.29 54.07 -6.32
C PRO A 22 -0.01 54.91 -6.56
N SER A 23 1.17 54.36 -6.34
CA SER A 23 2.38 54.90 -6.93
C SER A 23 3.22 53.79 -7.53
N SER A 24 3.71 54.06 -8.74
CA SER A 24 4.60 53.22 -9.52
C SER A 24 5.71 52.63 -8.67
N ASP A 25 5.75 51.31 -8.58
CA ASP A 25 6.95 50.49 -8.75
C ASP A 25 6.49 49.03 -8.86
N ALA A 26 7.16 48.25 -9.71
CA ALA A 26 6.83 46.85 -9.96
C ALA A 26 7.16 46.03 -8.70
N GLU A 27 6.20 45.88 -7.80
CA GLU A 27 6.32 44.97 -6.67
C GLU A 27 6.25 43.53 -7.18
N ASP A 28 7.41 42.90 -7.20
CA ASP A 28 7.63 41.49 -7.43
C ASP A 28 6.88 40.72 -6.33
N LYS A 29 5.64 40.30 -6.61
CA LYS A 29 4.82 39.51 -5.68
C LYS A 29 5.62 38.27 -5.29
N GLN A 30 6.15 38.27 -4.06
CA GLN A 30 7.02 37.21 -3.60
C GLN A 30 6.20 35.94 -3.34
N LEU A 31 6.05 35.12 -4.37
CA LEU A 31 5.43 33.80 -4.30
C LEU A 31 6.28 32.90 -3.39
N VAL A 32 5.84 32.73 -2.15
CA VAL A 32 6.50 31.81 -1.21
C VAL A 32 6.15 30.38 -1.62
N THR A 33 7.18 29.61 -1.99
CA THR A 33 7.05 28.20 -2.37
C THR A 33 7.70 27.30 -1.32
N TRP A 34 6.90 26.45 -0.67
CA TRP A 34 7.39 25.39 0.22
C TRP A 34 7.40 24.05 -0.51
N LYS A 35 8.45 23.24 -0.28
CA LYS A 35 8.58 21.90 -0.87
C LYS A 35 8.97 20.91 0.20
N LEU A 36 8.22 19.81 0.31
CA LEU A 36 8.58 18.67 1.14
C LEU A 36 9.07 17.53 0.23
N LYS A 37 10.19 16.90 0.61
CA LYS A 37 10.74 15.75 -0.09
C LYS A 37 10.68 14.51 0.80
N VAL A 38 10.06 13.45 0.31
CA VAL A 38 10.05 12.13 0.94
C VAL A 38 11.42 11.50 0.81
N THR A 39 12.00 11.03 1.91
CA THR A 39 13.29 10.33 1.85
C THR A 39 13.12 8.93 1.28
N PRO A 40 14.19 8.32 0.71
CA PRO A 40 14.12 6.94 0.24
C PRO A 40 13.71 5.94 1.31
N VAL A 41 14.12 6.16 2.56
CA VAL A 41 13.77 5.29 3.69
C VAL A 41 12.28 5.41 4.01
N ASP A 42 11.73 6.62 4.09
CA ASP A 42 10.31 6.86 4.36
C ASP A 42 9.42 6.25 3.27
N TYR A 43 9.84 6.38 2.02
CA TYR A 43 9.12 5.78 0.89
C TYR A 43 9.07 4.25 1.01
N ILE A 44 10.20 3.60 1.30
CA ILE A 44 10.26 2.14 1.44
C ILE A 44 9.44 1.66 2.64
N LEU A 45 9.51 2.37 3.78
CA LEU A 45 8.70 2.05 4.96
C LEU A 45 7.20 2.22 4.67
N GLY A 46 6.80 3.30 4.00
CA GLY A 46 5.42 3.53 3.60
C GLY A 46 4.89 2.48 2.62
N VAL A 47 5.70 2.07 1.64
CA VAL A 47 5.34 0.95 0.75
C VAL A 47 5.19 -0.35 1.53
N ALA A 48 6.03 -0.60 2.53
CA ALA A 48 5.91 -1.80 3.35
C ALA A 48 4.61 -1.83 4.16
N ASP A 49 4.18 -0.69 4.70
CA ASP A 49 2.89 -0.57 5.39
C ASP A 49 1.70 -0.71 4.44
N PHE A 50 1.78 -0.12 3.26
CA PHE A 50 0.75 -0.24 2.22
C PHE A 50 0.47 -1.70 1.83
N ILE A 51 1.46 -2.59 1.90
CA ILE A 51 1.24 -4.02 1.58
C ILE A 51 0.34 -4.70 2.62
N GLY A 52 0.39 -4.27 3.89
CA GLY A 52 -0.54 -4.74 4.92
C GLY A 52 -1.99 -4.41 4.56
N GLU A 53 -2.22 -3.19 4.10
CA GLU A 53 -3.54 -2.73 3.63
C GLU A 53 -4.01 -3.50 2.38
N LEU A 54 -3.10 -3.78 1.43
CA LEU A 54 -3.42 -4.58 0.24
C LEU A 54 -3.79 -6.02 0.57
N MET A 55 -3.13 -6.63 1.56
CA MET A 55 -3.55 -7.95 2.06
C MET A 55 -4.97 -7.89 2.60
N GLN A 56 -5.32 -6.88 3.39
CA GLN A 56 -6.68 -6.72 3.92
C GLN A 56 -7.71 -6.50 2.79
N LEU A 57 -7.37 -5.68 1.79
CA LEU A 57 -8.18 -5.53 0.56
C LEU A 57 -8.41 -6.87 -0.13
N CYS A 58 -7.36 -7.69 -0.29
CA CYS A 58 -7.48 -9.02 -0.90
C CYS A 58 -8.48 -9.89 -0.13
N ILE A 59 -8.35 -10.01 1.19
CA ILE A 59 -9.24 -10.87 1.99
C ILE A 59 -10.70 -10.36 1.93
N ASN A 60 -10.91 -9.05 2.01
CA ASN A 60 -12.24 -8.46 1.91
C ASN A 60 -12.86 -8.68 0.52
N SER A 61 -12.07 -8.56 -0.55
CA SER A 61 -12.54 -8.81 -1.92
C SER A 61 -12.99 -10.26 -2.11
N VAL A 62 -12.22 -11.22 -1.57
CA VAL A 62 -12.60 -12.64 -1.55
C VAL A 62 -13.92 -12.86 -0.79
N GLY A 63 -14.07 -12.25 0.39
CA GLY A 63 -15.30 -12.34 1.19
C GLY A 63 -16.53 -11.79 0.48
N ASN A 64 -16.35 -10.79 -0.40
CA ASN A 64 -17.41 -10.20 -1.21
C ASN A 64 -17.68 -10.98 -2.52
N GLY A 65 -16.97 -12.08 -2.77
CA GLY A 65 -17.12 -12.91 -3.96
C GLY A 65 -16.36 -12.41 -5.19
N ASP A 66 -15.46 -11.44 -5.04
CA ASP A 66 -14.55 -11.01 -6.10
C ASP A 66 -13.47 -12.07 -6.32
N ILE A 67 -13.29 -12.46 -7.58
CA ILE A 67 -12.36 -13.48 -8.02
C ILE A 67 -11.18 -12.92 -8.81
N ASP A 68 -11.18 -11.63 -9.16
CA ASP A 68 -10.17 -11.00 -10.00
C ASP A 68 -9.17 -10.20 -9.15
N THR A 69 -9.67 -9.33 -8.26
CA THR A 69 -8.85 -8.49 -7.36
C THR A 69 -7.78 -9.28 -6.60
N PRO A 70 -8.06 -10.47 -6.03
CA PRO A 70 -7.05 -11.24 -5.30
C PRO A 70 -5.81 -11.59 -6.15
N PHE A 71 -6.00 -11.91 -7.43
CA PHE A 71 -4.88 -12.27 -8.32
C PHE A 71 -4.08 -11.03 -8.73
N GLU A 72 -4.74 -9.89 -8.95
CA GLU A 72 -4.07 -8.62 -9.21
C GLU A 72 -3.19 -8.20 -8.03
N VAL A 73 -3.76 -8.28 -6.81
CA VAL A 73 -3.02 -8.00 -5.57
C VAL A 73 -1.87 -8.98 -5.38
N SER A 74 -2.07 -10.28 -5.59
CA SER A 74 -1.02 -11.29 -5.50
C SER A 74 0.16 -11.01 -6.44
N GLN A 75 -0.15 -10.66 -7.70
CA GLN A 75 0.87 -10.33 -8.69
C GLN A 75 1.67 -9.09 -8.27
N PHE A 76 0.97 -8.04 -7.83
CA PHE A 76 1.62 -6.80 -7.36
C PHE A 76 2.50 -7.07 -6.14
N LEU A 77 2.00 -7.78 -5.12
CA LEU A 77 2.75 -8.12 -3.91
C LEU A 77 4.01 -8.94 -4.22
N ARG A 78 3.97 -9.87 -5.18
CA ARG A 78 5.16 -10.61 -5.65
C ARG A 78 6.22 -9.67 -6.24
N GLN A 79 5.82 -8.71 -7.06
CA GLN A 79 6.74 -7.73 -7.64
C GLN A 79 7.40 -6.88 -6.54
N VAL A 80 6.61 -6.41 -5.57
CA VAL A 80 7.12 -5.62 -4.45
C VAL A 80 8.05 -6.45 -3.58
N TYR A 81 7.68 -7.68 -3.21
CA TYR A 81 8.54 -8.59 -2.44
C TYR A 81 9.89 -8.81 -3.13
N ASN A 82 9.89 -9.09 -4.43
CA ASN A 82 11.13 -9.23 -5.20
C ASN A 82 11.98 -7.95 -5.13
N GLY A 83 11.36 -6.78 -5.28
CA GLY A 83 12.04 -5.49 -5.10
C GLY A 83 12.65 -5.31 -3.71
N PHE A 84 11.94 -5.68 -2.66
CA PHE A 84 12.46 -5.59 -1.29
C PHE A 84 13.60 -6.58 -1.03
N THR A 85 13.52 -7.80 -1.56
CA THR A 85 14.61 -8.80 -1.45
C THR A 85 15.86 -8.37 -2.20
N PHE A 86 15.73 -7.69 -3.34
CA PHE A 86 16.86 -7.13 -4.09
C PHE A 86 17.65 -6.10 -3.28
N ILE A 87 16.97 -5.30 -2.45
CA ILE A 87 17.63 -4.30 -1.59
C ILE A 87 18.42 -4.97 -0.45
N GLY A 88 18.10 -6.22 -0.08
CA GLY A 88 18.93 -7.06 0.79
C GLY A 88 19.19 -6.54 2.22
N ASN A 89 20.38 -6.88 2.75
CA ASN A 89 20.86 -6.55 4.10
C ASN A 89 21.45 -5.14 4.23
N THR A 90 21.45 -4.34 3.17
CA THR A 90 22.10 -3.02 3.13
C THR A 90 21.25 -1.92 3.80
N ARG A 91 20.31 -2.28 4.70
CA ARG A 91 19.26 -1.39 5.19
C ARG A 91 19.22 -1.23 6.71
N PRO A 92 18.63 -0.12 7.20
CA PRO A 92 18.26 0.04 8.59
C PRO A 92 17.40 -1.13 9.07
N TYR A 93 17.57 -1.52 10.34
CA TYR A 93 16.89 -2.64 11.00
C TYR A 93 15.36 -2.66 10.76
N ASP A 94 14.73 -1.48 10.72
CA ASP A 94 13.28 -1.32 10.56
C ASP A 94 12.75 -1.95 9.27
N VAL A 95 13.51 -1.89 8.19
CA VAL A 95 13.04 -2.42 6.90
C VAL A 95 13.22 -3.94 6.81
N SER A 96 14.19 -4.51 7.52
CA SER A 96 14.32 -5.96 7.65
C SER A 96 13.13 -6.57 8.41
N LYS A 97 12.66 -5.89 9.46
CA LYS A 97 11.44 -6.27 10.18
C LYS A 97 10.20 -6.20 9.27
N LYS A 98 10.07 -5.13 8.49
CA LYS A 98 9.01 -4.99 7.48
C LYS A 98 9.04 -6.10 6.42
N LEU A 99 10.22 -6.56 5.99
CA LEU A 99 10.34 -7.65 5.02
C LEU A 99 9.76 -8.97 5.55
N TYR A 100 9.91 -9.24 6.85
CA TYR A 100 9.29 -10.41 7.47
C TYR A 100 7.76 -10.33 7.41
N THR A 101 7.18 -9.21 7.83
CA THR A 101 5.72 -8.98 7.76
C THR A 101 5.21 -9.04 6.32
N LEU A 102 5.94 -8.45 5.38
CA LEU A 102 5.64 -8.51 3.95
C LEU A 102 5.55 -9.95 3.45
N LYS A 103 6.51 -10.80 3.81
CA LYS A 103 6.49 -12.22 3.44
C LYS A 103 5.24 -12.92 3.98
N GLN A 104 4.85 -12.64 5.23
CA GLN A 104 3.63 -13.19 5.83
C GLN A 104 2.37 -12.74 5.09
N SER A 105 2.27 -11.44 4.75
CA SER A 105 1.17 -10.90 3.96
C SER A 105 1.08 -11.52 2.58
N LEU A 106 2.20 -11.72 1.90
CA LEU A 106 2.25 -12.39 0.60
C LEU A 106 1.74 -13.83 0.68
N VAL A 107 2.19 -14.61 1.67
CA VAL A 107 1.72 -15.99 1.86
C VAL A 107 0.21 -16.05 2.08
N LYS A 108 -0.35 -15.13 2.87
CA LYS A 108 -1.81 -15.05 3.09
C LYS A 108 -2.57 -14.79 1.80
N VAL A 109 -2.11 -13.84 0.99
CA VAL A 109 -2.72 -13.51 -0.31
C VAL A 109 -2.59 -14.67 -1.31
N GLU A 110 -1.43 -15.32 -1.39
CA GLU A 110 -1.22 -16.48 -2.27
C GLU A 110 -2.09 -17.67 -1.87
N ASN A 111 -2.26 -17.92 -0.57
CA ASN A 111 -3.16 -18.96 -0.07
C ASN A 111 -4.63 -18.67 -0.40
N ALA A 112 -5.05 -17.40 -0.35
CA ALA A 112 -6.38 -16.98 -0.78
C ALA A 112 -6.59 -17.25 -2.28
N CYS A 113 -5.62 -16.85 -3.12
CA CYS A 113 -5.65 -17.10 -4.57
C CYS A 113 -5.67 -18.60 -4.90
N TYR A 114 -4.87 -19.39 -4.20
CA TYR A 114 -4.85 -20.84 -4.35
C TYR A 114 -6.22 -21.46 -4.03
N THR A 115 -6.82 -21.05 -2.90
CA THR A 115 -8.14 -21.52 -2.49
C THR A 115 -9.20 -21.17 -3.54
N LEU A 116 -9.20 -19.92 -4.03
CA LEU A 116 -10.07 -19.48 -5.12
C LEU A 116 -9.90 -20.33 -6.38
N LYS A 117 -8.65 -20.57 -6.80
CA LYS A 117 -8.35 -21.33 -8.01
C LYS A 117 -8.84 -22.78 -7.90
N VAL A 118 -8.60 -23.43 -6.76
CA VAL A 118 -9.01 -24.81 -6.51
C VAL A 118 -10.53 -24.93 -6.43
N GLN A 119 -11.21 -24.00 -5.77
CA GLN A 119 -12.67 -24.00 -5.66
C GLN A 119 -13.35 -23.69 -6.99
N GLY A 120 -12.86 -22.69 -7.73
CA GLY A 120 -13.34 -22.35 -9.07
C GLY A 120 -13.12 -23.47 -10.10
N SER A 121 -12.16 -24.38 -9.87
CA SER A 121 -11.92 -25.54 -10.71
C SER A 121 -12.73 -26.78 -10.31
N LYS A 122 -13.39 -26.77 -9.14
CA LYS A 122 -14.14 -27.91 -8.59
C LYS A 122 -15.67 -27.73 -8.58
N ILE A 123 -16.19 -26.50 -8.64
CA ILE A 123 -17.61 -26.21 -8.45
C ILE A 123 -18.22 -25.70 -9.76
N PRO A 124 -19.26 -26.37 -10.32
CA PRO A 124 -20.01 -25.83 -11.46
C PRO A 124 -20.57 -24.45 -11.10
N LYS A 125 -20.47 -23.48 -12.02
CA LYS A 125 -20.70 -22.02 -11.84
C LYS A 125 -21.98 -21.56 -11.08
N HIS A 126 -22.91 -22.45 -10.72
CA HIS A 126 -24.18 -22.14 -10.06
C HIS A 126 -24.19 -22.33 -8.53
N MET A 127 -23.13 -22.85 -7.89
CA MET A 127 -23.09 -23.11 -6.43
C MET A 127 -22.11 -22.24 -5.64
N LEU A 128 -21.51 -21.22 -6.27
CA LEU A 128 -20.40 -20.45 -5.69
C LEU A 128 -20.79 -19.52 -4.53
N THR A 129 -22.08 -19.27 -4.31
CA THR A 129 -22.56 -18.33 -3.28
C THR A 129 -22.51 -18.87 -1.85
N GLY A 130 -22.35 -20.18 -1.64
CA GLY A 130 -22.48 -20.80 -0.30
C GLY A 130 -21.18 -21.17 0.42
N VAL A 131 -20.01 -21.12 -0.25
CA VAL A 131 -18.79 -21.79 0.24
C VAL A 131 -17.83 -20.86 1.00
N PHE A 132 -17.98 -19.54 0.87
CA PHE A 132 -17.05 -18.57 1.49
C PHE A 132 -17.21 -18.40 3.01
N TRP A 133 -18.25 -18.95 3.63
CA TRP A 133 -18.56 -18.68 5.04
C TRP A 133 -17.77 -19.53 6.05
N VAL A 134 -17.19 -20.67 5.67
CA VAL A 134 -16.80 -21.70 6.66
C VAL A 134 -15.36 -21.60 7.20
N LYS A 135 -14.49 -20.71 6.70
CA LYS A 135 -13.05 -20.78 7.07
C LYS A 135 -12.45 -19.54 7.72
N THR A 136 -13.24 -18.76 8.46
CA THR A 136 -12.73 -17.64 9.28
C THR A 136 -12.31 -18.07 10.69
N GLU A 137 -12.48 -19.33 11.09
CA GLU A 137 -12.06 -19.80 12.41
C GLU A 137 -10.84 -20.73 12.33
N MET A 138 -9.65 -20.13 12.40
CA MET A 138 -8.47 -20.80 12.96
C MET A 138 -7.78 -19.81 13.91
N PRO A 139 -7.84 -20.02 15.24
CA PRO A 139 -7.16 -19.15 16.20
C PRO A 139 -5.64 -19.29 16.06
N ASP A 140 -4.96 -18.16 16.20
CA ASP A 140 -3.50 -18.05 16.29
C ASP A 140 -2.99 -18.96 17.41
N GLN A 141 -2.24 -20.00 17.05
CA GLN A 141 -1.47 -20.77 18.00
C GLN A 141 -0.09 -20.10 18.12
N GLU A 142 0.06 -19.24 19.13
CA GLU A 142 1.35 -18.71 19.55
C GLU A 142 2.25 -19.88 19.99
N GLU A 143 3.26 -20.21 19.19
CA GLU A 143 4.36 -21.06 19.65
C GLU A 143 5.26 -20.24 20.57
N GLY A 144 5.03 -20.40 21.88
CA GLY A 144 5.97 -20.03 22.92
C GLY A 144 7.27 -20.83 22.76
N ILE A 145 8.36 -20.12 22.50
CA ILE A 145 9.71 -20.66 22.54
C ILE A 145 10.19 -20.55 23.98
N SER A 146 10.43 -21.70 24.62
CA SER A 146 11.29 -21.83 25.80
C SER A 146 12.76 -21.87 25.38
#